data_AF-A0A914RPU4-F1
#
_entry.id   AF-A0A914RPU4-F1
#
_cell.length_a   1.000
_cell.length_b   1.000
_cell.length_c   1.000
_cell.angle_alpha   90.00
_cell.angle_beta   90.00
_cell.angle_gamma   90.00
#
_symmetry.space_group_name_H-M   'P 1'
#
loop_
_entity.id
_entity.type
_entity.pdbx_description
1 polymer ?
#
loop_
_entity_poly.entity_id
_entity_poly.type
_entity_poly.pdbx_seq_one_letter_code
_entity_poly.pdbx_strand_id
1 'polypeptide(L)'
;MTRRDLVVKCRGLPWSCTEEEIRIFFQPADRSIVKITLTKNRDARPSGEAFVAFNNNEDYEYALSRDKQHMGQRYIEVWISLKSVFAHRAFNPNLNFIIPLLFQSIVRASSLPFPATSLPRNVPSLFLYRVLFSFAHIDATVIALDGYAI
;
A
#
# COMPACT_ATOMS: atom_id res chain seq x y z
N MET A 1 -18.12 -14.15 5.02
CA MET A 1 -18.24 -13.15 3.94
C MET A 1 -16.85 -12.60 3.66
N THR A 2 -16.23 -12.97 2.56
CA THR A 2 -14.92 -12.44 2.14
C THR A 2 -15.09 -10.98 1.79
N ARG A 3 -14.46 -10.07 2.55
CA ARG A 3 -14.44 -8.64 2.25
C ARG A 3 -13.74 -8.48 0.90
N ARG A 4 -14.49 -8.17 -0.16
CA ARG A 4 -13.91 -7.94 -1.49
C ARG A 4 -12.97 -6.74 -1.36
N ASP A 5 -11.75 -6.92 -1.85
CA ASP A 5 -10.76 -5.85 -1.89
C ASP A 5 -11.09 -4.93 -3.06
N LEU A 6 -11.79 -3.83 -2.78
CA LEU A 6 -12.19 -2.83 -3.77
C LEU A 6 -11.03 -1.86 -4.00
N VAL A 7 -9.96 -2.32 -4.65
CA VAL A 7 -8.78 -1.50 -4.93
C VAL A 7 -8.50 -1.47 -6.42
N VAL A 8 -8.32 -0.27 -6.97
CA VAL A 8 -7.85 -0.08 -8.35
C VAL A 8 -6.42 0.40 -8.37
N LYS A 9 -5.70 0.02 -9.41
CA LYS A 9 -4.39 0.55 -9.76
C LYS A 9 -4.55 1.49 -10.96
N CYS A 10 -4.03 2.69 -10.84
CA CYS A 10 -3.92 3.67 -11.93
C CYS A 10 -2.48 3.75 -12.41
N ARG A 11 -2.26 3.90 -13.72
CA ARG A 11 -0.95 4.19 -14.32
C ARG A 11 -1.08 5.27 -15.38
N GLY A 12 0.02 5.95 -15.65
CA GLY A 12 0.08 7.02 -16.65
C GLY A 12 -0.26 8.38 -16.07
N LEU A 13 -0.35 8.48 -14.74
CA LEU A 13 -0.62 9.74 -14.05
C LEU A 13 0.49 10.76 -14.35
N PRO A 14 0.14 12.03 -14.58
CA PRO A 14 1.11 13.11 -14.64
C PRO A 14 2.02 13.11 -13.40
N TRP A 15 3.28 13.50 -13.54
CA TRP A 15 4.18 13.59 -12.39
C TRP A 15 3.78 14.68 -11.39
N SER A 16 3.05 15.70 -11.85
CA SER A 16 2.46 16.74 -11.01
C SER A 16 1.14 16.33 -10.38
N CYS A 17 0.68 15.09 -10.59
CA CYS A 17 -0.63 14.66 -10.14
C CYS A 17 -0.75 14.62 -8.63
N THR A 18 -1.82 15.22 -8.11
CA THR A 18 -2.16 15.26 -6.68
C THR A 18 -3.30 14.31 -6.36
N GLU A 19 -3.54 14.08 -5.06
CA GLU A 19 -4.67 13.28 -4.60
C GLU A 19 -6.01 13.90 -5.04
N GLU A 20 -6.12 15.22 -5.00
CA GLU A 20 -7.31 15.96 -5.44
C GLU A 20 -7.62 15.73 -6.93
N GLU A 21 -6.62 15.76 -7.80
CA GLU A 21 -6.82 15.48 -9.23
C GLU A 21 -7.34 14.06 -9.47
N ILE A 22 -6.85 13.08 -8.69
CA ILE A 22 -7.33 11.71 -8.74
C ILE A 22 -8.79 11.63 -8.27
N ARG A 23 -9.17 12.33 -7.20
CA ARG A 23 -10.58 12.40 -6.77
C ARG A 23 -11.47 12.99 -7.86
N ILE A 24 -11.04 14.07 -8.49
CA ILE A 24 -11.78 14.70 -9.60
C ILE A 24 -11.94 13.74 -10.78
N PHE A 25 -10.88 12.99 -11.15
CA PHE A 25 -10.92 12.02 -12.23
C PHE A 25 -11.96 10.91 -12.01
N PHE A 26 -12.13 10.48 -10.76
CA PHE A 26 -13.10 9.46 -10.39
C PHE A 26 -14.51 9.99 -10.08
N GLN A 27 -14.79 11.29 -10.20
CA GLN A 27 -16.16 11.78 -9.99
C GLN A 27 -17.16 11.12 -10.97
N PRO A 28 -18.35 10.72 -10.49
CA PRO A 28 -18.93 11.01 -9.17
C PRO A 28 -18.61 9.98 -8.05
N ALA A 29 -17.74 9.01 -8.31
CA ALA A 29 -17.33 7.98 -7.34
C ALA A 29 -16.32 8.46 -6.27
N ASP A 30 -16.08 9.76 -6.16
CA ASP A 30 -15.09 10.34 -5.24
C ASP A 30 -15.44 10.12 -3.76
N ARG A 31 -16.74 10.11 -3.43
CA ARG A 31 -17.25 9.95 -2.05
C ARG A 31 -16.95 8.59 -1.43
N SER A 32 -16.77 7.55 -2.24
CA SER A 32 -16.46 6.21 -1.74
C SER A 32 -14.97 5.93 -1.69
N ILE A 33 -14.11 6.87 -2.09
CA ILE A 33 -12.67 6.76 -1.96
C ILE A 33 -12.28 6.83 -0.48
N VAL A 34 -11.71 5.73 0.02
CA VAL A 34 -11.23 5.61 1.41
C VAL A 34 -9.79 6.08 1.52
N LYS A 35 -8.96 5.73 0.54
CA LYS A 35 -7.53 6.02 0.57
C LYS A 35 -6.95 6.06 -0.84
N ILE A 36 -6.10 7.05 -1.08
CA ILE A 36 -5.28 7.14 -2.29
C ILE A 36 -3.81 7.02 -1.87
N THR A 37 -3.05 6.20 -2.58
CA THR A 37 -1.61 6.06 -2.37
C THR A 37 -0.90 6.25 -3.71
N LEU A 38 -0.18 7.36 -3.86
CA LEU A 38 0.71 7.58 -5.00
C LEU A 38 2.03 6.82 -4.77
N THR A 39 2.41 6.00 -5.74
CA THR A 39 3.64 5.22 -5.68
C THR A 39 4.82 6.10 -6.11
N LYS A 40 5.88 6.09 -5.31
CA LYS A 40 7.13 6.76 -5.59
C LYS A 40 8.20 5.74 -5.96
N ASN A 41 9.12 6.12 -6.85
CA ASN A 41 10.30 5.34 -7.17
C ASN A 41 11.31 5.41 -6.00
N ARG A 42 12.41 4.64 -6.09
CA ARG A 42 13.51 4.63 -5.11
C ARG A 42 14.10 6.02 -4.85
N ASP A 43 14.12 6.87 -5.87
CA ASP A 43 14.60 8.26 -5.78
C ASP A 43 13.56 9.23 -5.19
N ALA A 44 12.52 8.71 -4.53
CA ALA A 44 11.36 9.45 -4.00
C ALA A 44 10.56 10.25 -5.05
N ARG A 45 10.83 10.06 -6.35
CA ARG A 45 10.10 10.69 -7.45
C ARG A 45 8.77 9.99 -7.72
N PRO A 46 7.71 10.70 -8.15
CA PRO A 46 6.43 10.09 -8.50
C PRO A 46 6.62 9.11 -9.66
N SER A 47 6.19 7.86 -9.48
CA SER A 47 6.32 6.81 -10.51
C SER A 47 5.26 6.91 -11.61
N GLY A 48 4.25 7.79 -11.43
CA GLY A 48 3.06 7.84 -12.29
C GLY A 48 2.12 6.65 -12.09
N GLU A 49 2.27 5.91 -10.99
CA GLU A 49 1.36 4.85 -10.54
C GLU A 49 0.66 5.30 -9.25
N ALA A 50 -0.63 5.04 -9.12
CA ALA A 50 -1.36 5.22 -7.87
C ALA A 50 -2.28 4.05 -7.61
N PHE A 51 -2.67 3.90 -6.36
CA PHE A 51 -3.68 2.95 -5.94
C PHE A 51 -4.79 3.66 -5.20
N VAL A 52 -6.02 3.31 -5.52
CA VAL A 52 -7.22 3.93 -4.93
C VAL A 52 -8.07 2.82 -4.34
N ALA A 53 -8.38 2.94 -3.06
CA ALA A 53 -9.25 2.03 -2.33
C ALA A 53 -10.65 2.64 -2.21
N PHE A 54 -11.66 1.87 -2.59
CA PHE A 54 -13.07 2.24 -2.53
C PHE A 54 -13.79 1.50 -1.41
N ASN A 55 -14.88 2.07 -0.91
CA ASN A 55 -15.76 1.44 0.06
C ASN A 55 -16.99 0.78 -0.60
N ASN A 56 -17.39 1.27 -1.77
CA ASN A 56 -18.61 0.85 -2.48
C ASN A 56 -18.26 0.08 -3.76
N ASN A 57 -19.02 -0.98 -4.05
CA ASN A 57 -18.76 -1.83 -5.21
C ASN A 57 -19.19 -1.16 -6.53
N GLU A 58 -20.31 -0.42 -6.52
CA GLU A 58 -20.82 0.26 -7.72
C GLU A 58 -19.83 1.33 -8.21
N ASP A 59 -19.30 2.11 -7.28
CA ASP A 59 -18.29 3.13 -7.56
C ASP A 59 -16.95 2.54 -7.99
N TYR A 60 -16.60 1.36 -7.46
CA TYR A 60 -15.43 0.61 -7.89
C TYR A 60 -15.56 0.11 -9.33
N GLU A 61 -16.73 -0.42 -9.71
CA GLU A 61 -17.02 -0.82 -11.10
C GLU A 61 -17.05 0.40 -12.03
N TYR A 62 -17.60 1.53 -11.56
CA TYR A 62 -17.51 2.79 -12.29
C TYR A 62 -16.06 3.23 -12.51
N ALA A 63 -15.21 3.16 -11.48
CA ALA A 63 -13.79 3.50 -11.58
C ALA A 63 -13.06 2.63 -12.62
N LEU A 64 -13.39 1.34 -12.71
CA LEU A 64 -12.84 0.44 -13.73
C LEU A 64 -13.29 0.82 -15.15
N SER A 65 -14.52 1.33 -15.31
CA SER A 65 -15.02 1.79 -16.61
C SER A 65 -14.31 3.06 -17.12
N ARG A 66 -13.56 3.75 -16.26
CA ARG A 66 -12.78 4.96 -16.59
C ARG A 66 -11.40 4.63 -17.18
N ASP A 67 -11.15 3.38 -17.56
CA ASP A 67 -9.94 3.00 -18.28
C ASP A 67 -9.76 3.81 -19.58
N LYS A 68 -8.53 4.23 -19.87
CA LYS A 68 -8.11 5.05 -21.03
C LYS A 68 -8.71 6.46 -21.08
N GLN A 69 -9.30 6.94 -20.00
CA GLN A 69 -9.70 8.34 -19.92
C GLN A 69 -8.48 9.26 -19.80
N HIS A 70 -8.63 10.49 -20.27
CA HIS A 70 -7.55 11.48 -20.24
C HIS A 70 -7.58 12.31 -18.95
N MET A 71 -6.42 12.45 -18.32
CA MET A 71 -6.13 13.44 -17.30
C MET A 71 -5.16 14.47 -17.90
N GLY A 72 -5.70 15.61 -18.29
CA GLY A 72 -4.95 16.61 -19.06
C GLY A 72 -4.48 16.03 -20.41
N GLN A 73 -3.15 15.93 -20.59
CA GLN A 73 -2.53 15.42 -21.82
C GLN A 73 -2.14 13.93 -21.76
N ARG A 74 -2.39 13.25 -20.64
CA ARG A 74 -2.04 11.84 -20.43
C ARG A 74 -3.30 11.00 -20.42
N TYR A 75 -3.29 9.86 -21.12
CA TYR A 75 -4.30 8.84 -20.90
C TYR A 75 -3.94 8.02 -19.66
N ILE A 76 -4.95 7.68 -18.87
CA ILE A 76 -4.81 6.93 -17.63
C ILE A 76 -5.33 5.53 -17.85
N GLU A 77 -4.53 4.55 -17.48
CA GLU A 77 -4.92 3.15 -17.50
C GLU A 77 -5.34 2.72 -16.09
N VAL A 78 -6.46 2.01 -15.99
CA VAL A 78 -7.05 1.56 -14.71
C VAL A 78 -7.17 0.04 -14.71
N TRP A 79 -6.61 -0.61 -13.68
CA TRP A 79 -6.70 -2.06 -13.48
C TRP A 79 -7.26 -2.41 -12.11
N ILE A 80 -7.80 -3.62 -12.03
CA ILE A 80 -8.14 -4.29 -10.78
C ILE A 80 -6.86 -4.59 -10.00
N SER A 81 -6.85 -4.31 -8.70
CA SER A 81 -5.75 -4.64 -7.80
C SER A 81 -6.26 -5.28 -6.51
N LEU A 82 -5.46 -6.18 -5.94
CA LEU A 82 -5.73 -6.74 -4.62
C LEU A 82 -5.18 -5.82 -3.52
N LYS A 83 -5.83 -5.82 -2.35
CA LYS A 83 -5.38 -5.03 -1.20
C LYS A 83 -4.06 -5.52 -0.61
N SER A 84 -3.75 -6.81 -0.79
CA SER A 84 -2.44 -7.39 -0.43
C SER A 84 -1.28 -6.72 -1.18
N VAL A 85 -1.47 -6.41 -2.47
CA VAL A 85 -0.49 -5.70 -3.30
C VAL A 85 -0.40 -4.23 -2.90
N PHE A 86 -1.55 -3.61 -2.60
CA PHE A 86 -1.61 -2.25 -2.07
C PHE A 86 -0.83 -2.11 -0.77
N ALA A 87 -1.01 -3.02 0.19
CA ALA A 87 -0.30 -3.00 1.46
C ALA A 87 1.23 -3.14 1.26
N HIS A 88 1.67 -4.03 0.37
CA HIS A 88 3.10 -4.22 0.09
C HIS A 88 3.75 -2.99 -0.57
N ARG A 89 3.03 -2.23 -1.40
CA ARG A 89 3.57 -1.04 -2.09
C ARG A 89 3.35 0.27 -1.34
N ALA A 90 2.32 0.35 -0.51
CA ALA A 90 2.12 1.45 0.42
C ALA A 90 3.11 1.40 1.59
N PHE A 91 3.64 0.21 1.91
CA PHE A 91 4.76 0.06 2.84
C PHE A 91 6.04 0.59 2.20
N ASN A 92 6.60 1.62 2.84
CA ASN A 92 7.83 2.32 2.50
C ASN A 92 8.94 1.33 2.05
N PRO A 93 9.65 1.54 0.92
CA PRO A 93 10.72 0.62 0.46
C PRO A 93 11.85 0.43 1.50
N ASN A 94 12.00 1.36 2.45
CA ASN A 94 12.90 1.20 3.60
C ASN A 94 12.48 0.08 4.56
N LEU A 95 11.21 -0.34 4.55
CA LEU A 95 10.73 -1.43 5.41
C LEU A 95 11.33 -2.77 5.00
N ASN A 96 11.72 -2.98 3.74
CA ASN A 96 12.49 -4.18 3.38
C ASN A 96 13.87 -4.24 4.06
N PHE A 97 14.43 -3.09 4.46
CA PHE A 97 15.66 -3.01 5.25
C PHE A 97 15.40 -3.07 6.76
N ILE A 98 14.30 -2.48 7.23
CA ILE A 98 13.95 -2.39 8.65
C ILE A 98 13.32 -3.70 9.17
N ILE A 99 12.56 -4.42 8.36
CA ILE A 99 11.87 -5.66 8.73
C ILE A 99 12.84 -6.77 9.20
N PRO A 100 13.97 -7.03 8.52
CA PRO A 100 14.98 -7.94 9.03
C PRO A 100 15.55 -7.52 10.39
N LEU A 101 15.75 -6.21 10.61
CA LEU A 101 16.32 -5.66 11.84
C LEU A 101 15.32 -5.75 13.00
N LEU A 102 14.05 -5.40 12.77
CA LEU A 102 12.98 -5.55 13.76
C LEU A 102 12.70 -7.01 14.08
N PHE A 103 12.78 -7.91 13.10
CA PHE A 103 12.64 -9.34 13.32
C PHE A 103 13.71 -9.88 14.28
N GLN A 104 14.98 -9.49 14.12
CA GLN A 104 16.04 -9.88 15.04
C GLN A 104 15.81 -9.39 16.47
N SER A 105 15.33 -8.15 16.63
CA SER A 105 15.00 -7.58 17.94
C SER A 105 13.81 -8.30 18.60
N ILE A 106 12.76 -8.62 17.84
CA ILE A 106 11.58 -9.32 18.35
C ILE A 106 11.93 -10.75 18.77
N VAL A 107 12.62 -11.52 17.92
CA VAL A 107 13.03 -12.90 18.26
C VAL A 107 13.91 -12.92 19.52
N ARG A 108 14.77 -11.92 19.71
CA ARG A 108 15.61 -11.79 20.90
C ARG A 108 14.81 -11.46 22.16
N ALA A 109 13.75 -10.65 22.04
CA ALA A 109 12.92 -10.21 23.16
C ALA A 109 11.88 -11.25 23.62
N SER A 110 11.40 -12.11 22.72
CA SER A 110 10.29 -13.04 23.03
C SER A 110 10.72 -14.44 23.45
N SER A 111 12.02 -14.68 23.70
CA SER A 111 12.55 -15.99 24.13
C SER A 111 12.10 -17.18 23.25
N LEU A 112 11.81 -16.92 21.98
CA LEU A 112 11.34 -17.95 21.06
C LEU A 112 12.49 -18.92 20.74
N PRO A 113 12.24 -20.23 20.61
CA PRO A 113 13.26 -21.24 20.37
C PRO A 113 13.66 -21.29 18.88
N PHE A 114 13.69 -20.15 18.20
CA PHE A 114 14.22 -20.05 16.85
C PHE A 114 15.71 -19.71 16.96
N PRO A 115 16.62 -20.56 16.44
CA PRO A 115 18.03 -20.21 16.41
C PRO A 115 18.19 -18.93 15.59
N ALA A 116 18.81 -17.89 16.17
CA ALA A 116 19.02 -16.57 15.57
C ALA A 116 19.83 -16.59 14.25
N THR A 117 20.28 -17.77 13.81
CA THR A 117 21.27 -17.96 12.77
C THR A 117 20.75 -18.59 11.48
N SER A 118 19.44 -18.83 11.32
CA SER A 118 18.90 -19.40 10.07
C SER A 118 17.59 -18.77 9.62
N LEU A 119 17.60 -17.44 9.42
CA LEU A 119 16.68 -16.86 8.43
C LEU A 119 17.11 -17.36 7.03
N PRO A 120 16.26 -18.07 6.27
CA PRO A 120 16.57 -18.40 4.89
C PRO A 120 16.92 -17.11 4.14
N ARG A 121 18.00 -17.08 3.35
CA ARG A 121 18.36 -15.90 2.53
C ARG A 121 17.28 -15.45 1.55
N ASN A 122 16.21 -16.23 1.40
CA ASN A 122 15.12 -16.01 0.46
C ASN A 122 13.75 -16.21 1.10
N VAL A 123 13.53 -15.66 2.30
CA VAL A 123 12.19 -15.64 2.89
C VAL A 123 11.32 -14.68 2.07
N PRO A 124 10.21 -15.14 1.48
CA PRO A 124 9.30 -14.23 0.78
C PRO A 124 8.80 -13.17 1.76
N SER A 125 8.78 -11.90 1.34
CA SER A 125 8.42 -10.76 2.20
C SER A 125 7.12 -11.00 2.96
N LEU A 126 6.13 -11.63 2.32
CA LEU A 126 4.85 -12.01 2.92
C LEU A 126 4.96 -12.92 4.14
N PHE A 127 5.96 -13.81 4.23
CA PHE A 127 6.16 -14.66 5.40
C PHE A 127 6.71 -13.85 6.59
N LEU A 128 7.68 -12.95 6.36
CA LEU A 128 8.16 -12.04 7.40
C LEU A 128 7.05 -11.10 7.88
N TYR A 129 6.25 -10.57 6.96
CA TYR A 129 5.07 -9.79 7.29
C TYR A 129 4.06 -10.61 8.11
N ARG A 130 3.75 -11.85 7.72
CA ARG A 130 2.84 -12.71 8.50
C ARG A 130 3.35 -12.98 9.90
N VAL A 131 4.65 -13.21 10.08
CA VAL A 131 5.23 -13.44 11.40
C VAL A 131 5.17 -12.15 12.24
N LEU A 132 5.62 -11.01 11.72
CA LEU A 132 5.55 -9.73 12.42
C LEU A 132 4.11 -9.33 12.77
N PHE A 133 3.15 -9.49 11.84
CA PHE A 133 1.74 -9.17 12.09
C PHE A 133 1.02 -10.18 13.00
N SER A 134 1.45 -11.46 13.02
CA SER A 134 0.88 -12.45 13.94
C SER A 134 1.35 -12.24 15.39
N PHE A 135 2.54 -11.65 15.58
CA PHE A 135 3.01 -11.21 16.91
C PHE A 135 2.49 -9.82 17.28
N ALA A 136 2.16 -8.98 16.31
CA ALA A 136 1.52 -7.68 16.50
C ALA A 136 -0.01 -7.76 16.72
N HIS A 137 -0.52 -8.81 17.40
CA HIS A 137 -1.79 -8.73 18.13
C HIS A 137 -1.61 -7.96 19.45
N ILE A 138 -0.77 -6.93 19.39
CA ILE A 138 -0.45 -6.00 20.46
C ILE A 138 -0.60 -4.63 19.81
N ASP A 139 -1.73 -4.02 20.12
CA ASP A 139 -2.11 -2.62 20.05
C ASP A 139 -1.45 -1.74 18.99
N ALA A 140 -2.30 -1.15 18.15
CA ALA A 140 -2.03 -0.14 17.13
C ALA A 140 -1.45 1.20 17.67
N THR A 141 -0.73 1.17 18.79
CA THR A 141 -0.22 2.35 19.52
C THR A 141 1.28 2.56 19.28
N VAL A 142 2.04 1.54 18.86
CA VAL A 142 3.52 1.65 18.76
C VAL A 142 4.01 2.26 17.44
N ILE A 143 3.14 2.40 16.42
CA ILE A 143 3.48 3.15 15.20
C ILE A 143 3.27 4.67 15.39
N ALA A 144 2.75 5.10 16.55
CA ALA A 144 2.51 6.50 16.88
C ALA A 144 3.60 7.16 17.75
N LEU A 145 4.77 6.53 17.90
CA LEU A 145 5.90 7.09 18.65
C LEU A 145 7.13 7.16 17.76
N ASP A 146 7.13 8.13 16.84
CA ASP A 146 8.28 8.98 16.54
C ASP A 146 7.83 10.05 15.54
N GLY A 147 7.73 11.28 16.05
CA GLY A 147 6.94 12.35 15.48
C GLY A 147 7.43 12.90 14.14
N TYR A 148 6.45 13.23 13.30
CA TYR A 148 6.54 14.36 12.38
C TYR A 148 5.36 15.29 12.72
N ALA A 149 5.71 16.48 13.21
CA ALA A 149 4.91 17.40 14.01
C ALA A 149 3.86 18.22 13.23
N ILE A 150 2.71 18.50 13.85
CA ILE A 150 2.37 19.75 14.56
C ILE A 150 1.30 19.46 15.63
#